data_AF-X0VXW3-F1
#
_entry.id   AF-X0VXW3-F1
#
_cell.length_a   1.000
_cell.length_b   1.000
_cell.length_c   1.000
_cell.angle_alpha   90.00
_cell.angle_beta   90.00
_cell.angle_gamma   90.00
#
_symmetry.space_group_name_H-M   'P 1'
#
loop_
_entity.id
_entity.type
_entity.pdbx_description
1 polymer ?
#
loop_
_entity_poly.entity_id
_entity_poly.type
_entity_poly.pdbx_seq_one_letter_code
_entity_poly.pdbx_strand_id
1 'polypeptide(L)'
;LEEVKGCDLEPLYYEPLYPEHPQYVNRVIVADFVSMEEGTGIVHIAPAYGAEDLDLGLKCDLPVVHTVDLDGKVMPAPVLSFVAGKFFKEADNDIMDDLDRRGLLYRREIIRHTYPFCWRCATPLLYYAKPSWYIKTTARKERLIAGNEEINWYPEHIKHGRFGDWLENNVDWAFSRERYWGTPLPVWRCDSCGKDNCIGSLEELRGKPGLSAEPMVLEALQKGEADLHRPYIDTVTFDCSECEGGKMRRLPDVLDAWFDSGAMPV
;
A
#
# COMPACT_ATOMS: atom_id res chain seq x y z
N LEU A 1 15.16 38.55 12.86
CA LEU A 1 14.28 37.38 12.70
C LEU A 1 13.05 37.64 13.55
N GLU A 2 11.87 37.36 13.01
CA GLU A 2 10.61 37.44 13.73
C GLU A 2 10.28 36.05 14.27
N GLU A 3 9.79 35.96 15.49
CA GLU A 3 9.30 34.72 16.09
C GLU A 3 7.78 34.65 15.92
N VAL A 4 7.29 33.56 15.34
CA VAL A 4 5.87 33.34 15.06
C VAL A 4 5.44 31.98 15.57
N LYS A 5 4.16 31.82 15.92
CA LYS A 5 3.63 30.50 16.25
C LYS A 5 3.40 29.72 14.96
N GLY A 6 3.63 28.41 14.97
CA GLY A 6 3.43 27.57 13.78
C GLY A 6 2.01 27.65 13.20
N CYS A 7 0.98 27.80 14.05
CA CYS A 7 -0.40 28.00 13.60
C CYS A 7 -0.62 29.29 12.82
N ASP A 8 0.19 30.32 13.06
CA ASP A 8 0.08 31.60 12.37
C ASP A 8 0.60 31.52 10.92
N LEU A 9 1.31 30.43 10.58
CA LEU A 9 1.80 30.16 9.23
C LEU A 9 0.78 29.44 8.33
N GLU A 10 -0.27 28.84 8.88
CA GLU A 10 -1.28 28.06 8.13
C GLU A 10 -1.90 28.80 6.92
N PRO A 11 -2.17 30.12 6.98
CA PRO A 11 -2.73 30.84 5.83
C PRO A 11 -1.75 31.04 4.67
N LEU A 12 -0.47 30.72 4.83
CA LEU A 12 0.56 31.00 3.84
C LEU A 12 0.54 29.99 2.69
N TYR A 13 0.80 30.52 1.50
CA TYR A 13 1.04 29.75 0.29
C TYR A 13 2.52 29.84 -0.08
N TYR A 14 3.03 28.81 -0.76
CA TYR A 14 4.41 28.75 -1.21
C TYR A 14 4.52 28.36 -2.68
N GLU A 15 5.65 28.68 -3.30
CA GLU A 15 5.98 28.20 -4.65
C GLU A 15 6.63 26.82 -4.54
N PRO A 16 6.10 25.77 -5.19
CA PRO A 16 6.67 24.43 -5.12
C PRO A 16 7.99 24.37 -5.90
N LEU A 17 8.90 23.50 -5.47
CA LEU A 17 10.20 23.29 -6.14
C LEU A 17 10.03 22.80 -7.60
N TYR A 18 8.98 22.02 -7.85
CA TYR A 18 8.60 21.50 -9.17
C TYR A 18 7.08 21.64 -9.35
N PRO A 19 6.60 22.68 -10.05
CA PRO A 19 5.17 22.87 -10.29
C PRO A 19 4.69 21.90 -11.38
N GLU A 20 4.34 20.68 -10.99
CA GLU A 20 4.03 19.60 -11.95
C GLU A 20 2.54 19.44 -12.25
N HIS A 21 1.66 19.78 -11.31
CA HIS A 21 0.25 19.42 -11.42
C HIS A 21 -0.69 20.60 -11.09
N PRO A 22 -1.71 20.88 -11.92
CA PRO A 22 -2.65 21.97 -11.68
C PRO A 22 -3.50 21.78 -10.42
N GLN A 23 -3.56 20.56 -9.87
CA GLN A 23 -4.26 20.27 -8.61
C GLN A 23 -3.38 20.44 -7.37
N TYR A 24 -2.08 20.71 -7.51
CA TYR A 24 -1.23 20.92 -6.34
C TYR A 24 -1.71 22.10 -5.51
N VAL A 25 -1.94 21.85 -4.23
CA VAL A 25 -2.29 22.86 -3.24
C VAL A 25 -1.04 23.17 -2.43
N ASN A 26 -0.37 24.27 -2.77
CA ASN A 26 0.89 24.66 -2.15
C ASN A 26 0.65 25.64 -1.00
N ARG A 27 0.19 25.10 0.13
CA ARG A 27 -0.09 25.86 1.36
C ARG A 27 0.53 25.21 2.58
N VAL A 28 0.80 26.00 3.60
CA VAL A 28 1.23 25.50 4.90
C VAL A 28 0.06 24.80 5.60
N ILE A 29 0.33 23.66 6.23
CA ILE A 29 -0.66 22.90 6.99
C ILE A 29 -0.06 22.58 8.34
N VAL A 30 -0.87 22.74 9.39
CA VAL A 30 -0.47 22.39 10.76
C VAL A 30 -0.62 20.89 10.95
N ALA A 31 0.44 20.24 11.44
CA ALA A 31 0.45 18.82 11.77
C ALA A 31 1.15 18.59 13.12
N ASP A 32 0.69 17.61 13.87
CA ASP A 32 1.15 17.28 15.23
C ASP A 32 2.26 16.22 15.26
N PHE A 33 2.56 15.58 14.13
CA PHE A 33 3.63 14.59 14.00
C PHE A 33 5.01 15.19 13.69
N VAL A 34 5.11 16.51 13.54
CA VAL A 34 6.38 17.19 13.22
C VAL A 34 7.33 17.16 14.41
N SER A 35 8.51 16.60 14.21
CA SER A 35 9.56 16.57 15.25
C SER A 35 10.28 17.91 15.36
N MET A 36 10.64 18.29 16.60
CA MET A 36 11.52 19.42 16.91
C MET A 36 12.97 18.99 17.17
N GLU A 37 13.25 17.68 17.16
CA GLU A 37 14.57 17.13 17.45
C GLU A 37 15.42 16.97 16.18
N GLU A 38 14.77 16.75 15.03
CA GLU A 38 15.42 16.52 13.74
C GLU A 38 14.80 17.37 12.62
N GLY A 39 15.59 17.66 11.58
CA GLY A 39 15.13 18.47 10.45
C GLY A 39 15.10 19.98 10.76
N THR A 40 14.08 20.67 10.26
CA THR A 40 13.94 22.14 10.35
C THR A 40 12.67 22.58 11.08
N GLY A 41 11.81 21.65 11.50
CA GLY A 41 10.46 21.94 11.98
C GLY A 41 9.44 22.25 10.87
N ILE A 42 9.84 22.17 9.60
CA ILE A 42 8.94 22.25 8.42
C ILE A 42 9.16 21.00 7.58
N VAL A 43 8.09 20.23 7.34
CA VAL A 43 8.14 18.93 6.67
C VAL A 43 7.53 19.04 5.26
N HIS A 44 8.23 18.50 4.26
CA HIS A 44 7.67 18.33 2.92
C HIS A 44 6.64 17.19 2.93
N ILE A 45 5.44 17.46 2.40
CA ILE A 45 4.34 16.50 2.34
C ILE A 45 4.15 15.99 0.91
N ALA A 46 4.17 14.67 0.75
CA ALA A 46 3.87 13.96 -0.48
C ALA A 46 2.93 12.77 -0.18
N PRO A 47 1.59 12.96 -0.25
CA PRO A 47 0.60 11.96 0.19
C PRO A 47 0.71 10.58 -0.47
N ALA A 48 1.35 10.50 -1.63
CA ALA A 48 1.57 9.24 -2.34
C ALA A 48 2.69 8.36 -1.74
N TYR A 49 3.53 8.88 -0.83
CA TYR A 49 4.78 8.22 -0.42
C TYR A 49 5.05 8.18 1.09
N GLY A 50 4.11 8.65 1.93
CA GLY A 50 4.21 8.61 3.38
C GLY A 50 2.85 8.25 4.00
N ALA A 51 2.84 7.52 5.11
CA ALA A 51 1.59 7.13 5.78
C ALA A 51 0.96 8.35 6.47
N GLU A 52 1.75 9.10 7.23
CA GLU A 52 1.36 10.35 7.87
C GLU A 52 0.96 11.41 6.83
N ASP A 53 1.69 11.50 5.72
CA ASP A 53 1.40 12.38 4.59
C ASP A 53 0.06 12.04 3.92
N LEU A 54 -0.23 10.75 3.75
CA LEU A 54 -1.50 10.28 3.20
C LEU A 54 -2.66 10.61 4.13
N ASP A 55 -2.53 10.32 5.43
CA ASP A 55 -3.55 10.62 6.43
C ASP A 55 -3.82 12.13 6.53
N LEU A 56 -2.77 12.95 6.52
CA LEU A 56 -2.88 14.40 6.49
C LEU A 56 -3.54 14.87 5.17
N GLY A 57 -3.11 14.30 4.05
CA GLY A 57 -3.66 14.61 2.73
C GLY A 57 -5.16 14.34 2.65
N LEU A 58 -5.62 13.20 3.16
CA LEU A 58 -7.05 12.87 3.23
C LEU A 58 -7.83 13.84 4.13
N LYS A 59 -7.27 14.22 5.29
CA LYS A 59 -7.92 15.17 6.22
C LYS A 59 -8.01 16.58 5.65
N CYS A 60 -7.01 16.99 4.86
CA CYS A 60 -6.86 18.35 4.34
C CYS A 60 -7.25 18.49 2.86
N ASP A 61 -7.83 17.45 2.26
CA ASP A 61 -8.25 17.36 0.86
C ASP A 61 -7.10 17.67 -0.13
N LEU A 62 -5.93 17.10 0.14
CA LEU A 62 -4.78 17.17 -0.76
C LEU A 62 -4.83 16.05 -1.80
N PRO A 63 -4.41 16.31 -3.05
CA PRO A 63 -4.37 15.28 -4.07
C PRO A 63 -3.26 14.25 -3.77
N VAL A 64 -3.58 12.97 -4.02
CA VAL A 64 -2.59 11.89 -4.03
C VAL A 64 -2.03 11.76 -5.44
N VAL A 65 -0.83 12.30 -5.66
CA VAL A 65 -0.19 12.34 -6.99
C VAL A 65 1.04 11.45 -7.02
N HIS A 66 1.02 10.45 -7.89
CA HIS A 66 2.18 9.63 -8.19
C HIS A 66 3.05 10.31 -9.26
N THR A 67 4.31 10.48 -8.92
CA THR A 67 5.43 10.90 -9.77
C THR A 67 6.39 9.76 -10.08
N VAL A 68 6.16 8.58 -9.50
CA VAL A 68 6.93 7.35 -9.68
C VAL A 68 5.95 6.23 -10.05
N ASP A 69 6.29 5.44 -11.07
CA ASP A 69 5.47 4.32 -11.52
C ASP A 69 5.68 3.06 -10.66
N LEU A 70 4.95 1.99 -11.00
CA LEU A 70 5.02 0.71 -10.28
C LEU A 70 6.35 -0.04 -10.47
N ASP A 71 7.17 0.35 -11.46
CA ASP A 71 8.53 -0.17 -11.65
C ASP A 71 9.57 0.64 -10.86
N GLY A 72 9.14 1.65 -10.08
CA GLY A 72 10.00 2.52 -9.30
C GLY A 72 10.72 3.58 -10.13
N LYS A 73 10.23 3.88 -11.35
CA LYS A 73 10.81 4.89 -12.23
C LYS A 73 10.05 6.20 -12.18
N VAL A 74 10.78 7.31 -12.29
CA VAL A 74 10.16 8.63 -12.36
C VAL A 74 9.28 8.73 -13.61
N MET A 75 8.02 9.10 -13.43
CA MET A 75 7.05 9.23 -14.51
C MET A 75 7.38 10.44 -15.40
N PRO A 76 7.04 10.40 -16.70
CA PRO A 76 7.23 11.56 -17.57
C PRO A 76 6.36 12.74 -17.14
N ALA A 77 7.00 13.86 -16.82
CA ALA A 77 6.36 15.15 -16.58
C ALA A 77 7.22 16.27 -17.19
N PRO A 78 6.64 17.40 -17.66
CA PRO A 78 7.42 18.47 -18.30
C PRO A 78 8.58 18.98 -17.44
N VAL A 79 8.34 19.20 -16.14
CA VAL A 79 9.34 19.78 -15.22
C VAL A 79 10.29 18.74 -14.61
N LEU A 80 9.97 17.45 -14.67
CA LEU A 80 10.88 16.33 -14.32
C LEU A 80 11.42 15.57 -15.55
N SER A 81 11.31 16.14 -16.74
CA SER A 81 11.71 15.47 -17.99
C SER A 81 13.18 15.03 -18.04
N PHE A 82 14.05 15.68 -17.27
CA PHE A 82 15.49 15.36 -17.17
C PHE A 82 15.80 14.10 -16.34
N VAL A 83 14.83 13.60 -15.56
CA VAL A 83 14.93 12.37 -14.76
C VAL A 83 13.89 11.31 -15.12
N ALA A 84 12.97 11.60 -16.03
CA ALA A 84 11.94 10.67 -16.48
C ALA A 84 12.54 9.31 -16.91
N GLY A 85 11.97 8.23 -16.41
CA GLY A 85 12.39 6.85 -16.68
C GLY A 85 13.57 6.34 -15.84
N LYS A 86 14.24 7.19 -15.07
CA LYS A 86 15.28 6.77 -14.11
C LYS A 86 14.64 6.10 -12.90
N PHE A 87 15.32 5.10 -12.33
CA PHE A 87 14.93 4.55 -11.03
C PHE A 87 15.03 5.66 -9.98
N PHE A 88 14.09 5.74 -9.04
CA PHE A 88 13.97 6.90 -8.14
C PHE A 88 15.27 7.24 -7.38
N LYS A 89 16.05 6.23 -6.94
CA LYS A 89 17.35 6.44 -6.29
C LYS A 89 18.44 6.97 -7.22
N GLU A 90 18.35 6.69 -8.51
CA GLU A 90 19.29 7.23 -9.51
C GLU A 90 18.98 8.70 -9.82
N ALA A 91 17.72 9.11 -9.66
CA ALA A 91 17.28 10.49 -9.87
C ALA A 91 17.71 11.46 -8.76
N ASP A 92 17.99 10.96 -7.53
CA ASP A 92 18.32 11.78 -6.35
C ASP A 92 19.43 12.80 -6.65
N ASN A 93 20.54 12.39 -7.29
CA ASN A 93 21.66 13.28 -7.58
C ASN A 93 21.31 14.34 -8.64
N ASP A 94 20.58 13.97 -9.68
CA ASP A 94 20.20 14.91 -10.74
C ASP A 94 19.24 15.98 -10.22
N ILE A 95 18.32 15.60 -9.33
CA ILE A 95 17.39 16.52 -8.66
C ILE A 95 18.17 17.48 -7.76
N MET A 96 19.11 16.97 -6.96
CA MET A 96 19.96 17.82 -6.12
C MET A 96 20.78 18.82 -6.95
N ASP A 97 21.35 18.38 -8.07
CA ASP A 97 22.16 19.23 -8.95
C ASP A 97 21.30 20.29 -9.68
N ASP A 98 20.04 19.97 -10.00
CA ASP A 98 19.07 20.94 -10.52
C ASP A 98 18.68 22.00 -9.46
N LEU A 99 18.38 21.57 -8.23
CA LEU A 99 18.06 22.49 -7.13
C LEU A 99 19.22 23.42 -6.79
N ASP A 100 20.45 22.91 -6.81
CA ASP A 100 21.67 23.72 -6.62
C ASP A 100 21.84 24.75 -7.73
N ARG A 101 21.68 24.33 -8.99
CA ARG A 101 21.75 25.23 -10.16
C ARG A 101 20.71 26.35 -10.12
N ARG A 102 19.52 26.08 -9.58
CA ARG A 102 18.44 27.07 -9.40
C ARG A 102 18.61 27.91 -8.12
N GLY A 103 19.62 27.65 -7.30
CA GLY A 103 19.86 28.37 -6.04
C GLY A 103 18.83 28.06 -4.95
N LEU A 104 18.13 26.93 -5.05
CA LEU A 104 17.08 26.49 -4.12
C LEU A 104 17.60 25.50 -3.06
N LEU A 105 18.84 25.02 -3.19
CA LEU A 105 19.46 24.07 -2.26
C LEU A 105 20.25 24.82 -1.18
N TYR A 106 19.78 24.76 0.07
CA TYR A 106 20.47 25.40 1.20
C TYR A 106 21.68 24.58 1.71
N ARG A 107 21.52 23.26 1.84
CA ARG A 107 22.53 22.35 2.40
C ARG A 107 22.36 20.95 1.82
N ARG A 108 23.47 20.26 1.53
CA ARG A 108 23.54 18.88 1.05
C ARG A 108 24.54 18.10 1.89
N GLU A 109 24.09 17.01 2.51
CA GLU A 109 24.91 16.15 3.36
C GLU A 109 24.54 14.68 3.20
N ILE A 110 25.42 13.80 3.67
CA ILE A 110 25.18 12.36 3.71
C ILE A 110 24.77 11.97 5.12
N ILE A 111 23.54 11.46 5.24
CA ILE A 111 23.01 10.92 6.50
C ILE A 111 23.12 9.40 6.47
N ARG A 112 23.67 8.82 7.55
CA ARG A 112 23.76 7.37 7.70
C ARG A 112 22.66 6.89 8.63
N HIS A 113 21.72 6.11 8.11
CA HIS A 113 20.59 5.57 8.86
C HIS A 113 20.25 4.14 8.45
N THR A 114 19.30 3.54 9.15
CA THR A 114 18.66 2.29 8.74
C THR A 114 17.51 2.60 7.78
N TYR A 115 17.45 1.88 6.66
CA TYR A 115 16.42 2.05 5.65
C TYR A 115 15.82 0.69 5.27
N PRO A 116 14.52 0.58 4.96
CA PRO A 116 13.90 -0.69 4.60
C PRO A 116 14.29 -1.16 3.20
N PHE A 117 14.69 -2.43 3.10
CA PHE A 117 15.01 -3.12 1.85
C PHE A 117 14.13 -4.35 1.66
N CYS A 118 13.88 -4.71 0.41
CA CYS A 118 13.21 -5.96 0.10
C CYS A 118 14.02 -7.14 0.66
N TRP A 119 13.40 -7.93 1.54
CA TRP A 119 14.03 -9.08 2.20
C TRP A 119 14.45 -10.22 1.24
N ARG A 120 14.01 -10.18 -0.02
CA ARG A 120 14.37 -11.16 -1.06
C ARG A 120 15.48 -10.69 -1.98
N CYS A 121 15.40 -9.47 -2.49
CA CYS A 121 16.30 -8.98 -3.54
C CYS A 121 17.17 -7.79 -3.13
N ALA A 122 17.05 -7.32 -1.88
CA ALA A 122 17.80 -6.19 -1.35
C ALA A 122 17.64 -4.87 -2.13
N THR A 123 16.57 -4.72 -2.92
CA THR A 123 16.19 -3.44 -3.54
C THR A 123 15.65 -2.49 -2.46
N PRO A 124 16.04 -1.20 -2.44
CA PRO A 124 15.49 -0.23 -1.50
C PRO A 124 13.99 -0.09 -1.70
N LEU A 125 13.22 -0.15 -0.62
CA LEU A 125 11.77 0.00 -0.68
C LEU A 125 11.36 1.47 -0.78
N LEU A 126 10.20 1.70 -1.38
CA LEU A 126 9.52 2.97 -1.45
C LEU A 126 8.13 2.76 -0.84
N TYR A 127 7.78 3.56 0.17
CA TYR A 127 6.40 3.65 0.60
C TYR A 127 5.57 4.20 -0.55
N TYR A 128 4.46 3.54 -0.88
CA TYR A 128 3.72 3.82 -2.09
C TYR A 128 2.22 3.64 -1.81
N ALA A 129 1.46 4.72 -1.94
CA ALA A 129 0.01 4.70 -1.77
C ALA A 129 -0.63 3.86 -2.88
N LYS A 130 -1.34 2.80 -2.51
CA LYS A 130 -1.97 1.91 -3.47
C LYS A 130 -3.14 1.17 -2.85
N PRO A 131 -4.23 0.93 -3.61
CA PRO A 131 -5.27 0.02 -3.16
C PRO A 131 -4.68 -1.34 -2.81
N SER A 132 -5.04 -1.86 -1.65
CA SER A 132 -4.62 -3.16 -1.15
C SER A 132 -5.68 -3.71 -0.21
N TRP A 133 -5.72 -5.03 -0.02
CA TRP A 133 -6.61 -5.67 0.93
C TRP A 133 -5.91 -5.85 2.26
N TYR A 134 -6.62 -5.46 3.32
CA TYR A 134 -6.14 -5.53 4.69
C TYR A 134 -7.04 -6.41 5.54
N ILE A 135 -6.43 -7.20 6.43
CA ILE A 135 -7.13 -7.79 7.56
C ILE A 135 -7.03 -6.78 8.71
N LYS A 136 -8.18 -6.39 9.26
CA LYS A 136 -8.27 -5.44 10.39
C LYS A 136 -7.82 -6.08 11.72
N THR A 137 -6.55 -6.43 11.82
CA THR A 137 -5.94 -7.08 12.99
C THR A 137 -5.94 -6.16 14.21
N THR A 138 -5.91 -4.84 14.00
CA THR A 138 -6.03 -3.83 15.07
C THR A 138 -7.30 -4.00 15.90
N ALA A 139 -8.42 -4.42 15.29
CA ALA A 139 -9.67 -4.69 15.99
C ALA A 139 -9.60 -5.91 16.94
N ARG A 140 -8.52 -6.69 16.88
CA ARG A 140 -8.27 -7.86 17.72
C ARG A 140 -6.99 -7.74 18.57
N LYS A 141 -6.36 -6.56 18.60
CA LYS A 141 -5.09 -6.29 19.30
C LYS A 141 -5.08 -6.81 20.74
N GLU A 142 -6.08 -6.45 21.54
CA GLU A 142 -6.18 -6.88 22.94
C GLU A 142 -6.23 -8.41 23.08
N ARG A 143 -6.94 -9.09 22.18
CA ARG A 143 -7.02 -10.55 22.18
C ARG A 143 -5.71 -11.20 21.74
N LEU A 144 -4.98 -10.59 20.81
CA LEU A 144 -3.67 -11.08 20.38
C LEU A 144 -2.65 -10.98 21.54
N ILE A 145 -2.66 -9.87 22.28
CA ILE A 145 -1.82 -9.67 23.47
C ILE A 145 -2.21 -10.68 24.57
N ALA A 146 -3.51 -10.84 24.85
CA ALA A 146 -3.97 -11.82 25.84
C ALA A 146 -3.58 -13.25 25.46
N GLY A 147 -3.69 -13.63 24.19
CA GLY A 147 -3.24 -14.95 23.72
C GLY A 147 -1.73 -15.15 23.84
N ASN A 148 -0.94 -14.09 23.66
CA ASN A 148 0.51 -14.15 23.84
C ASN A 148 0.92 -14.46 25.30
N GLU A 149 0.12 -14.04 26.28
CA GLU A 149 0.35 -14.35 27.69
C GLU A 149 0.25 -15.85 27.99
N GLU A 150 -0.65 -16.56 27.29
CA GLU A 150 -0.87 -18.00 27.44
C GLU A 150 0.29 -18.84 26.85
N ILE A 151 1.10 -18.25 25.96
CA ILE A 151 2.22 -18.95 25.31
C ILE A 151 3.43 -19.04 26.24
N ASN A 152 4.01 -20.22 26.38
CA ASN A 152 5.26 -20.41 27.10
C ASN A 152 6.47 -20.20 26.17
N TRP A 153 7.01 -18.98 26.16
CA TRP A 153 8.13 -18.58 25.29
C TRP A 153 9.48 -19.02 25.84
N TYR A 154 10.35 -19.50 24.93
CA TYR A 154 11.76 -19.72 25.22
C TYR A 154 12.61 -18.99 24.16
N PRO A 155 13.42 -17.98 24.56
CA PRO A 155 13.58 -17.43 25.91
C PRO A 155 12.40 -16.54 26.35
N GLU A 156 12.18 -16.44 27.66
CA GLU A 156 11.00 -15.78 28.27
C GLU A 156 10.85 -14.31 27.86
N HIS A 157 11.95 -13.56 27.77
CA HIS A 157 11.92 -12.13 27.44
C HIS A 157 11.35 -11.83 26.04
N ILE A 158 11.15 -12.82 25.16
CA ILE A 158 10.50 -12.61 23.86
C ILE A 158 9.01 -12.28 24.03
N LYS A 159 8.37 -12.84 25.07
CA LYS A 159 6.94 -12.63 25.35
C LYS A 159 6.60 -11.15 25.48
N HIS A 160 7.34 -10.44 26.33
CA HIS A 160 7.12 -9.01 26.63
C HIS A 160 8.12 -8.08 25.92
N GLY A 161 9.13 -8.63 25.25
CA GLY A 161 10.05 -7.87 24.40
C GLY A 161 9.62 -7.97 22.94
N ARG A 162 10.53 -8.46 22.08
CA ARG A 162 10.38 -8.43 20.61
C ARG A 162 8.98 -8.75 20.05
N PHE A 163 8.30 -9.79 20.55
CA PHE A 163 6.98 -10.16 20.04
C PHE A 163 5.86 -9.38 20.73
N GLY A 164 5.95 -9.15 22.05
CA GLY A 164 5.04 -8.29 22.79
C GLY A 164 5.01 -6.86 22.25
N ASP A 165 6.17 -6.22 22.11
CA ASP A 165 6.32 -4.88 21.54
C ASP A 165 5.74 -4.78 20.12
N TRP A 166 5.88 -5.84 19.32
CA TRP A 166 5.31 -5.92 17.97
C TRP A 166 3.78 -5.97 18.00
N LEU A 167 3.18 -6.74 18.93
CA LEU A 167 1.73 -6.78 19.13
C LEU A 167 1.17 -5.46 19.68
N GLU A 168 1.91 -4.81 20.58
CA GLU A 168 1.57 -3.49 21.11
C GLU A 168 1.58 -2.39 20.04
N ASN A 169 2.35 -2.56 18.97
CA ASN A 169 2.40 -1.63 17.85
C ASN A 169 1.78 -2.22 16.57
N ASN A 170 0.90 -3.21 16.72
CA ASN A 170 0.28 -3.90 15.59
C ASN A 170 -0.47 -2.92 14.67
N VAL A 171 -0.15 -3.01 13.38
CA VAL A 171 -0.85 -2.35 12.27
C VAL A 171 -1.72 -3.35 11.52
N ASP A 172 -2.71 -2.87 10.77
CA ASP A 172 -3.53 -3.75 9.94
C ASP A 172 -2.68 -4.48 8.89
N TRP A 173 -2.98 -5.76 8.69
CA TRP A 173 -2.14 -6.62 7.86
C TRP A 173 -2.53 -6.50 6.39
N ALA A 174 -1.69 -5.84 5.60
CA ALA A 174 -1.74 -5.88 4.14
C ALA A 174 -1.46 -7.31 3.66
N PHE A 175 -2.49 -8.05 3.23
CA PHE A 175 -2.39 -9.48 2.94
C PHE A 175 -2.60 -9.82 1.47
N SER A 176 -3.06 -8.90 0.61
CA SER A 176 -3.05 -9.12 -0.85
C SER A 176 -1.67 -8.87 -1.45
N ARG A 177 -1.37 -9.56 -2.54
CA ARG A 177 -0.13 -9.46 -3.31
C ARG A 177 -0.48 -9.49 -4.80
N GLU A 178 0.06 -8.53 -5.56
CA GLU A 178 -0.02 -8.55 -7.02
C GLU A 178 1.07 -9.47 -7.59
N ARG A 179 0.85 -10.77 -7.44
CA ARG A 179 1.75 -11.82 -7.90
C ARG A 179 0.97 -12.91 -8.64
N TYR A 180 1.70 -13.77 -9.34
CA TYR A 180 1.12 -14.83 -10.16
C TYR A 180 0.96 -16.16 -9.42
N TRP A 181 1.91 -16.50 -8.55
CA TRP A 181 1.93 -17.78 -7.83
C TRP A 181 1.63 -17.57 -6.34
N GLY A 182 0.53 -18.18 -5.88
CA GLY A 182 0.03 -18.11 -4.49
C GLY A 182 -1.47 -18.42 -4.47
N THR A 183 -2.03 -18.59 -3.27
CA THR A 183 -3.49 -18.78 -3.08
C THR A 183 -4.23 -17.57 -3.64
N PRO A 184 -5.14 -17.72 -4.63
CA PRO A 184 -5.86 -16.58 -5.18
C PRO A 184 -6.81 -15.94 -4.16
N LEU A 185 -6.87 -14.61 -4.10
CA LEU A 185 -7.87 -13.91 -3.29
C LEU A 185 -9.28 -14.28 -3.79
N PRO A 186 -10.16 -14.87 -2.95
CA PRO A 186 -11.44 -15.42 -3.39
C PRO A 186 -12.53 -14.35 -3.47
N VAL A 187 -12.20 -13.17 -4.01
CA VAL A 187 -13.12 -12.04 -4.15
C VAL A 187 -13.38 -11.76 -5.63
N TRP A 188 -14.66 -11.76 -6.00
CA TRP A 188 -15.13 -11.33 -7.31
C TRP A 188 -15.76 -9.95 -7.20
N ARG A 189 -15.46 -9.06 -8.15
CA ARG A 189 -16.04 -7.73 -8.28
C ARG A 189 -16.93 -7.67 -9.51
N CYS A 190 -18.11 -7.07 -9.37
CA CYS A 190 -18.99 -6.79 -10.51
C CYS A 190 -18.40 -5.72 -11.41
N ASP A 191 -18.35 -5.97 -12.72
CA ASP A 191 -17.92 -4.99 -13.73
C ASP A 191 -18.88 -3.80 -13.91
N SER A 192 -20.14 -3.95 -13.48
CA SER A 192 -21.20 -2.96 -13.70
C SER A 192 -21.49 -2.12 -12.45
N CYS A 193 -21.67 -2.76 -11.29
CA CYS A 193 -22.00 -2.05 -10.04
C CYS A 193 -20.85 -1.95 -9.03
N GLY A 194 -19.70 -2.58 -9.30
CA GLY A 194 -18.52 -2.52 -8.42
C GLY A 194 -18.65 -3.27 -7.09
N LYS A 195 -19.77 -3.95 -6.82
CA LYS A 195 -19.93 -4.73 -5.58
C LYS A 195 -19.04 -5.97 -5.57
N ASP A 196 -18.50 -6.25 -4.39
CA ASP A 196 -17.64 -7.40 -4.12
C ASP A 196 -18.44 -8.59 -3.57
N ASN A 197 -18.03 -9.81 -3.94
CA ASN A 197 -18.56 -11.06 -3.44
C ASN A 197 -17.39 -11.99 -3.08
N CYS A 198 -17.28 -12.33 -1.79
CA CYS A 198 -16.26 -13.24 -1.28
C CYS A 198 -16.81 -14.67 -1.29
N ILE A 199 -16.15 -15.57 -2.01
CA ILE A 199 -16.56 -16.96 -2.19
C ILE A 199 -15.85 -17.83 -1.15
N GLY A 200 -16.62 -18.47 -0.26
CA GLY A 200 -16.09 -19.25 0.86
C GLY A 200 -15.84 -20.72 0.55
N SER A 201 -16.40 -21.27 -0.55
CA SER A 201 -16.22 -22.68 -0.89
C SER A 201 -16.42 -22.99 -2.38
N LEU A 202 -15.95 -24.16 -2.79
CA LEU A 202 -16.19 -24.70 -4.13
C LEU A 202 -17.68 -24.96 -4.39
N GLU A 203 -18.43 -25.40 -3.38
CA GLU A 203 -19.87 -25.61 -3.49
C GLU A 203 -20.59 -24.28 -3.75
N GLU A 204 -20.22 -23.22 -3.03
CA GLU A 204 -20.75 -21.89 -3.25
C GLU A 204 -20.44 -21.41 -4.68
N LEU A 205 -19.20 -21.57 -5.14
CA LEU A 205 -18.79 -21.16 -6.49
C LEU A 205 -19.60 -21.88 -7.58
N ARG A 206 -19.78 -23.20 -7.45
CA ARG A 206 -20.56 -24.02 -8.39
C ARG A 206 -22.05 -23.64 -8.42
N GLY A 207 -22.57 -23.15 -7.30
CA GLY A 207 -23.96 -22.73 -7.17
C GLY A 207 -24.25 -21.33 -7.74
N LYS A 208 -23.24 -20.56 -8.18
CA LYS A 208 -23.47 -19.20 -8.66
C LYS A 208 -24.25 -19.19 -10.00
N PRO A 209 -25.24 -18.29 -10.15
CA PRO A 209 -26.02 -18.18 -11.38
C PRO A 209 -25.13 -17.74 -12.54
N GLY A 210 -25.36 -18.31 -13.73
CA GLY A 210 -24.59 -17.95 -14.92
C GLY A 210 -23.10 -18.26 -14.85
N LEU A 211 -22.69 -19.23 -14.00
CA LEU A 211 -21.31 -19.70 -13.89
C LEU A 211 -20.75 -20.07 -15.26
N SER A 212 -19.62 -19.48 -15.60
CA SER A 212 -18.93 -19.65 -16.87
C SER A 212 -17.42 -19.59 -16.65
N ALA A 213 -16.68 -20.39 -17.40
CA ALA A 213 -15.22 -20.43 -17.40
C ALA A 213 -14.75 -21.01 -18.74
N GLU A 214 -13.44 -21.06 -18.96
CA GLU A 214 -12.87 -21.83 -20.07
C GLU A 214 -13.33 -23.31 -20.00
N PRO A 215 -13.61 -23.99 -21.14
CA PRO A 215 -14.28 -25.29 -21.15
C PRO A 215 -13.64 -26.35 -20.23
N MET A 216 -12.31 -26.45 -20.23
CA MET A 216 -11.58 -27.39 -19.38
C MET A 216 -11.70 -27.05 -17.88
N VAL A 217 -11.69 -25.76 -17.54
CA VAL A 217 -11.85 -25.30 -16.15
C VAL A 217 -13.26 -25.58 -15.67
N LEU A 218 -14.27 -25.31 -16.50
CA LEU A 218 -15.67 -25.57 -16.17
C LEU A 218 -15.95 -27.06 -15.95
N GLU A 219 -15.41 -27.93 -16.81
CA GLU A 219 -15.52 -29.38 -16.65
C GLU A 219 -14.86 -29.86 -15.36
N ALA A 220 -13.63 -29.41 -15.09
CA ALA A 220 -12.90 -29.77 -13.87
C ALA A 220 -13.61 -29.24 -12.61
N LEU A 221 -14.22 -28.05 -12.68
CA LEU A 221 -15.00 -27.49 -11.57
C LEU A 221 -16.21 -28.36 -11.25
N GLN A 222 -16.94 -28.82 -12.27
CA GLN A 222 -18.11 -29.68 -12.09
C GLN A 222 -17.73 -31.05 -11.49
N LYS A 223 -16.59 -31.61 -11.87
CA LYS A 223 -16.07 -32.87 -11.30
C LYS A 223 -15.41 -32.72 -9.93
N GLY A 224 -15.08 -31.49 -9.54
CA GLY A 224 -14.33 -31.18 -8.32
C GLY A 224 -12.86 -31.50 -8.36
N GLU A 225 -12.29 -31.44 -9.56
CA GLU A 225 -10.88 -31.70 -9.85
C GLU A 225 -10.18 -30.44 -10.37
N ALA A 226 -10.84 -29.27 -10.29
CA ALA A 226 -10.30 -28.01 -10.79
C ALA A 226 -9.05 -27.57 -10.01
N ASP A 227 -8.01 -27.23 -10.74
CA ASP A 227 -6.93 -26.39 -10.23
C ASP A 227 -7.46 -24.96 -10.04
N LEU A 228 -7.45 -24.48 -8.80
CA LEU A 228 -7.94 -23.17 -8.42
C LEU A 228 -6.85 -22.09 -8.45
N HIS A 229 -5.64 -22.41 -8.93
CA HIS A 229 -4.59 -21.41 -9.09
C HIS A 229 -4.83 -20.51 -10.31
N ARG A 230 -4.11 -19.38 -10.33
CA ARG A 230 -3.92 -18.61 -11.56
C ARG A 230 -3.09 -19.45 -12.55
N PRO A 231 -3.39 -19.41 -13.86
CA PRO A 231 -4.36 -18.52 -14.52
C PRO A 231 -5.79 -19.06 -14.58
N TYR A 232 -6.04 -20.31 -14.19
CA TYR A 232 -7.30 -21.02 -14.45
C TYR A 232 -8.52 -20.36 -13.78
N ILE A 233 -8.40 -20.06 -12.49
CA ILE A 233 -9.48 -19.45 -11.70
C ILE A 233 -9.86 -18.03 -12.19
N ASP A 234 -8.93 -17.33 -12.86
CA ASP A 234 -9.16 -15.97 -13.38
C ASP A 234 -10.20 -15.96 -14.53
N THR A 235 -10.42 -17.11 -15.16
CA THR A 235 -11.43 -17.27 -16.23
C THR A 235 -12.85 -17.46 -15.69
N VAL A 236 -12.99 -17.77 -14.39
CA VAL A 236 -14.27 -18.11 -13.78
C VAL A 236 -15.06 -16.83 -13.51
N THR A 237 -16.26 -16.76 -14.07
CA THR A 237 -17.20 -15.64 -13.96
C THR A 237 -18.60 -16.15 -13.66
N PHE A 238 -19.46 -15.27 -13.14
CA PHE A 238 -20.88 -15.58 -12.87
C PHE A 238 -21.71 -14.28 -12.90
N ASP A 239 -23.03 -14.41 -12.86
CA ASP A 239 -23.96 -13.29 -12.85
C ASP A 239 -23.94 -12.57 -11.50
N CYS A 240 -23.97 -11.24 -11.52
CA CYS A 240 -24.08 -10.45 -10.31
C CYS A 240 -25.48 -10.58 -9.71
N SER A 241 -25.57 -10.91 -8.42
CA SER A 241 -26.85 -10.96 -7.69
C SER A 241 -27.44 -9.57 -7.38
N GLU A 242 -26.64 -8.52 -7.55
CA GLU A 242 -26.93 -7.19 -7.05
C GLU A 242 -27.34 -6.19 -8.13
N CYS A 243 -27.14 -6.53 -9.40
CA CYS A 243 -27.56 -5.72 -10.55
C CYS A 243 -27.84 -6.59 -11.77
N GLU A 244 -28.76 -6.15 -12.61
CA GLU A 244 -29.10 -6.83 -13.85
C GLU A 244 -27.99 -6.68 -14.89
N GLY A 245 -27.63 -7.80 -15.56
CA GLY A 245 -26.66 -7.82 -16.65
C GLY A 245 -25.17 -7.72 -16.25
N GLY A 246 -24.87 -7.44 -14.98
CA GLY A 246 -23.48 -7.34 -14.50
C GLY A 246 -22.79 -8.71 -14.37
N LYS A 247 -21.51 -8.78 -14.71
CA LYS A 247 -20.69 -9.98 -14.56
C LYS A 247 -19.68 -9.82 -13.44
N MET A 248 -19.56 -10.88 -12.64
CA MET A 248 -18.61 -10.97 -11.54
C MET A 248 -17.29 -11.53 -12.06
N ARG A 249 -16.18 -10.83 -11.80
CA ARG A 249 -14.82 -11.24 -12.19
C ARG A 249 -13.90 -11.22 -10.98
N ARG A 250 -13.04 -12.23 -10.84
CA ARG A 250 -12.11 -12.31 -9.72
C ARG A 250 -11.13 -11.12 -9.76
N LEU A 251 -10.83 -10.54 -8.60
CA LEU A 251 -9.71 -9.61 -8.47
C LEU A 251 -8.38 -10.37 -8.71
N PRO A 252 -7.37 -9.79 -9.35
CA PRO A 252 -6.19 -10.54 -9.79
C PRO A 252 -5.24 -10.94 -8.65
N ASP A 253 -5.40 -10.33 -7.47
CA ASP A 253 -4.53 -10.53 -6.31
C ASP A 253 -4.45 -11.98 -5.85
N VAL A 254 -3.29 -12.35 -5.30
CA VAL A 254 -3.08 -13.57 -4.51
C VAL A 254 -2.82 -13.19 -3.05
N LEU A 255 -2.89 -14.15 -2.14
CA LEU A 255 -2.66 -13.95 -0.72
C LEU A 255 -1.16 -13.93 -0.39
N ASP A 256 -0.83 -13.28 0.73
CA ASP A 256 0.47 -13.33 1.36
C ASP A 256 0.81 -14.76 1.80
N ALA A 257 2.03 -15.23 1.55
CA ALA A 257 2.44 -16.59 1.91
C ALA A 257 2.44 -16.84 3.44
N TRP A 258 2.53 -15.78 4.24
CA TRP A 258 2.33 -15.85 5.70
C TRP A 258 0.88 -16.19 6.08
N PHE A 259 -0.10 -15.88 5.23
CA PHE A 259 -1.48 -16.32 5.40
C PHE A 259 -1.61 -17.82 5.18
N ASP A 260 -1.02 -18.35 4.10
CA ASP A 260 -1.04 -19.79 3.83
C ASP A 260 -0.38 -20.60 4.96
N SER A 261 0.79 -20.15 5.41
CA SER A 261 1.50 -20.81 6.53
C SER A 261 0.79 -20.64 7.88
N GLY A 262 0.17 -19.48 8.12
CA GLY A 262 -0.63 -19.25 9.33
C GLY A 262 -1.98 -20.00 9.34
N ALA A 263 -2.51 -20.37 8.17
CA ALA A 263 -3.72 -21.16 8.03
C ALA A 263 -3.50 -22.66 8.25
N MET A 264 -2.26 -23.12 8.39
CA MET A 264 -1.96 -24.46 8.88
C MET A 264 -2.16 -24.50 10.40
N PRO A 265 -3.23 -25.11 10.93
CA PRO A 265 -3.33 -25.30 12.37
C PRO A 265 -2.37 -26.44 12.77
N VAL A 266 -1.76 -26.27 13.94
CA VAL A 266 -1.06 -27.36 14.66
C VAL A 266 -2.09 -28.18 15.44
#